data_AF-U2JCX1-F1
#
_entry.id   AF-U2JCX1-F1
#
_cell.length_a   1.000
_cell.length_b   1.000
_cell.length_c   1.000
_cell.angle_alpha   90.00
_cell.angle_beta   90.00
_cell.angle_gamma   90.00
#
_symmetry.space_group_name_H-M   'P 1'
#
loop_
_entity.id
_entity.type
_entity.pdbx_description
1 polymer ?
#
loop_
_entity_poly.entity_id
_entity_poly.type
_entity_poly.pdbx_seq_one_letter_code
_entity_poly.pdbx_strand_id
1 'polypeptide(L)'
;MWNKPYTLKEGTTIVVGLLVTGGLLQVTIGPLEWGVFAWPANIITLVLFILTLIAVFILRKRSYFCRFMATMQAAIPAIAAAAVLTLVMGITKQVAESRDPVDPIGITKMLNFWPFILVYVWMTAIVGEVTLIQIAHFSWRRLPTLTSHVGLFLVLTCSTLGSADMLRVKMYCEEGQPEWRGLDAFSNVHHLPVAIQLEKFTIDEYPPKLMLIDDMGLPLPKEKPENIFLDKKVKSGYLLDCKIEVLKRIDNAMPAMLSKMVGKMPGGMMSNIRMDSLGQARNKEGYIPSDAPGTACAVYVKVTTGVKTNKSNISGLNKVQQQTITGWLTCGSYLFPYQSLKLADGRRLVMPNREPRRFASIVDIYTQAGKNIHTEIEVNKPFTIDGWKIYQLSYNEQMGKWSNLSIFEIVTDPWMPVVYVGIFLLLFGAVGMFLTASRKKEVKL
;
A
#
# COMPACT_ATOMS: atom_id res chain seq x y z
N MET A 1 27.63 1.67 42.35
CA MET A 1 26.39 1.66 41.55
C MET A 1 25.89 0.23 41.28
N TRP A 2 26.19 -0.73 42.16
CA TRP A 2 25.78 -2.15 42.01
C TRP A 2 25.41 -2.72 43.39
N ASN A 3 24.72 -1.91 44.19
CA ASN A 3 24.34 -2.29 45.54
C ASN A 3 23.00 -3.02 45.47
N LYS A 4 22.90 -4.17 46.15
CA LYS A 4 21.66 -4.95 46.19
C LYS A 4 20.68 -4.29 47.18
N PRO A 5 19.39 -4.15 46.85
CA PRO A 5 18.77 -4.52 45.58
C PRO A 5 19.01 -3.49 44.47
N TYR A 6 19.28 -3.96 43.24
CA TYR A 6 19.36 -3.10 42.06
C TYR A 6 18.04 -2.35 41.84
N THR A 7 18.19 -1.08 41.46
CA THR A 7 17.12 -0.10 41.28
C THR A 7 17.00 0.31 39.82
N LEU A 8 16.19 1.34 39.55
CA LEU A 8 16.12 1.95 38.22
C LEU A 8 17.47 2.51 37.76
N LYS A 9 18.37 2.90 38.68
CA LYS A 9 19.70 3.40 38.31
C LYS A 9 20.51 2.33 37.57
N GLU A 10 20.54 1.12 38.12
CA GLU A 10 21.21 -0.03 37.51
C GLU A 10 20.56 -0.43 36.18
N GLY A 11 19.22 -0.46 36.12
CA GLY A 11 18.49 -0.74 34.89
C GLY A 11 18.78 0.27 33.77
N THR A 12 18.77 1.56 34.08
CA THR A 12 19.12 2.63 33.13
C THR A 12 20.58 2.51 32.70
N THR A 13 21.49 2.19 33.63
CA THR A 13 22.92 2.00 33.30
C THR A 13 23.12 0.86 32.30
N ILE A 14 22.42 -0.27 32.46
CA ILE A 14 22.49 -1.40 31.53
C ILE A 14 22.02 -0.96 30.14
N VAL A 15 20.88 -0.27 30.05
CA VAL A 15 20.34 0.17 28.76
C VAL A 15 21.23 1.21 28.08
N VAL A 16 21.77 2.18 28.82
CA VAL A 16 22.77 3.12 28.28
C VAL A 16 24.01 2.37 27.80
N GLY A 17 24.47 1.36 28.56
CA GLY A 17 25.57 0.49 28.14
C GLY A 17 25.28 -0.25 26.83
N LEU A 18 24.06 -0.76 26.63
CA LEU A 18 23.63 -1.40 25.38
C LEU A 18 23.59 -0.42 24.22
N LEU A 19 23.12 0.82 24.44
CA LEU A 19 23.11 1.86 23.41
C LEU A 19 24.53 2.23 22.96
N VAL A 20 25.44 2.44 23.92
CA VAL A 20 26.85 2.75 23.64
C VAL A 20 27.52 1.57 22.93
N THR A 21 27.33 0.35 23.43
CA THR A 21 27.89 -0.86 22.81
C THR A 21 27.36 -1.05 21.40
N GLY A 22 26.06 -0.85 21.19
CA GLY A 22 25.45 -0.89 19.87
C GLY A 22 26.03 0.18 18.94
N GLY A 23 26.26 1.39 19.45
CA GLY A 23 26.87 2.47 18.65
C GLY A 23 28.29 2.12 18.22
N LEU A 24 29.08 1.51 19.11
CA LEU A 24 30.41 1.01 18.78
C LEU A 24 30.36 -0.12 17.74
N LEU A 25 29.42 -1.08 17.86
CA LEU A 25 29.21 -2.12 16.85
C LEU A 25 28.83 -1.54 15.49
N GLN A 26 27.95 -0.55 15.48
CA GLN A 26 27.54 0.14 14.26
C GLN A 26 28.71 0.81 13.55
N VAL A 27 29.60 1.48 14.29
CA VAL A 27 30.77 2.16 13.71
C VAL A 27 31.82 1.15 13.22
N THR A 28 31.94 0.00 13.87
CA THR A 28 33.00 -0.98 13.59
C THR A 28 32.64 -1.99 12.50
N ILE A 29 31.40 -2.49 12.47
CA ILE A 29 30.96 -3.57 11.57
C ILE A 29 29.89 -3.07 10.58
N GLY A 30 29.26 -1.92 10.84
CA GLY A 30 28.17 -1.41 10.02
C GLY A 30 26.80 -1.99 10.40
N PRO A 31 25.76 -1.73 9.59
CA PRO A 31 24.40 -2.22 9.85
C PRO A 31 24.33 -3.75 9.78
N LEU A 32 23.43 -4.35 10.56
CA LEU A 32 23.19 -5.80 10.54
C LEU A 32 22.44 -6.20 9.26
N GLU A 33 22.97 -7.18 8.51
CA GLU A 33 22.25 -7.79 7.38
C GLU A 33 21.41 -8.98 7.86
N TRP A 34 20.09 -8.81 7.92
CA TRP A 34 19.17 -9.83 8.45
C TRP A 34 19.18 -11.15 7.67
N GLY A 35 19.59 -11.13 6.39
CA GLY A 35 19.70 -12.32 5.56
C GLY A 35 20.62 -13.41 6.12
N VAL A 36 21.57 -13.08 7.01
CA VAL A 36 22.41 -14.09 7.69
C VAL A 36 21.62 -15.00 8.65
N PHE A 37 20.41 -14.57 9.03
CA PHE A 37 19.48 -15.33 9.86
C PHE A 37 18.42 -16.06 9.04
N ALA A 38 18.48 -16.05 7.69
CA ALA A 38 17.57 -16.86 6.88
C ALA A 38 17.70 -18.36 7.21
N TRP A 39 16.68 -19.14 6.88
CA TRP A 39 16.63 -20.58 7.14
C TRP A 39 17.95 -21.29 6.74
N PRO A 40 18.54 -22.14 7.60
CA PRO A 40 18.04 -22.59 8.92
C PRO A 40 18.55 -21.76 10.12
N ALA A 41 19.30 -20.67 9.89
CA ALA A 41 20.02 -19.94 10.93
C ALA A 41 19.08 -19.27 11.95
N ASN A 42 17.90 -18.81 11.53
CA ASN A 42 16.87 -18.29 12.43
C ASN A 42 16.43 -19.29 13.49
N ILE A 43 16.13 -20.54 13.12
CA ILE A 43 15.70 -21.56 14.08
C ILE A 43 16.83 -21.92 15.03
N ILE A 44 18.06 -22.04 14.53
CA ILE A 44 19.24 -22.25 15.38
C ILE A 44 19.36 -21.10 16.39
N THR A 45 19.24 -19.86 15.93
CA THR A 45 19.29 -18.65 16.78
C THR A 45 18.17 -18.64 17.82
N LEU A 46 16.95 -18.97 17.44
CA LEU A 46 15.80 -19.05 18.35
C LEU A 46 16.01 -20.13 19.42
N VAL A 47 16.49 -21.31 19.05
CA VAL A 47 16.78 -22.40 19.98
C VAL A 47 17.88 -21.98 20.97
N LEU A 48 18.98 -21.42 20.49
CA LEU A 48 20.06 -20.92 21.36
C LEU A 48 19.58 -19.81 22.30
N PHE A 49 18.72 -18.92 21.81
CA PHE A 49 18.13 -17.86 22.63
C PHE A 49 17.23 -18.44 23.73
N ILE A 50 16.37 -19.41 23.41
CA ILE A 50 15.52 -20.11 24.40
C ILE A 50 16.38 -20.85 25.43
N LEU A 51 17.43 -21.56 25.02
CA LEU A 51 18.35 -22.24 25.93
C LEU A 51 19.05 -21.25 26.88
N THR A 52 19.41 -20.07 26.38
CA THR A 52 19.99 -19.00 27.19
C THR A 52 19.01 -18.50 28.25
N LEU A 53 17.74 -18.29 27.89
CA LEU A 53 16.69 -17.90 28.84
C LEU A 53 16.46 -18.99 29.89
N ILE A 54 16.42 -20.26 29.51
CA ILE A 54 16.30 -21.37 30.45
C ILE A 54 17.48 -21.37 31.43
N ALA A 55 18.71 -21.16 30.96
CA ALA A 55 19.89 -21.08 31.81
C ALA A 55 19.81 -19.91 32.80
N VAL A 56 19.42 -18.72 32.35
CA VAL A 56 19.21 -17.54 33.21
C VAL A 56 18.12 -17.79 34.26
N PHE A 57 17.00 -18.40 33.84
CA PHE A 57 15.91 -18.79 34.73
C PHE A 57 16.38 -19.76 35.83
N ILE A 58 17.20 -20.77 35.50
CA ILE A 58 17.75 -21.71 36.49
C ILE A 58 18.73 -21.00 37.43
N LEU A 59 19.59 -20.14 36.90
CA LEU A 59 20.61 -19.41 37.65
C LEU A 59 20.03 -18.29 38.54
N ARG A 60 18.75 -17.94 38.41
CA ARG A 60 18.09 -16.89 39.20
C ARG A 60 18.19 -17.06 40.72
N LYS A 61 18.31 -18.30 41.22
CA LYS A 61 18.47 -18.57 42.66
C LYS A 61 19.89 -18.27 43.14
N ARG A 62 20.88 -18.31 42.25
CA ARG A 62 22.30 -18.13 42.54
C ARG A 62 22.80 -16.72 42.19
N SER A 63 22.25 -16.10 41.15
CA SER A 63 22.67 -14.79 40.65
C SER A 63 21.62 -13.72 40.92
N TYR A 64 22.04 -12.63 41.57
CA TYR A 64 21.18 -11.45 41.78
C TYR A 64 20.78 -10.82 40.45
N PHE A 65 21.69 -10.79 39.46
CA PHE A 65 21.43 -10.20 38.13
C PHE A 65 20.34 -10.97 37.38
N CYS A 66 20.40 -12.31 37.37
CA CYS A 66 19.37 -13.14 36.73
C CYS A 66 18.00 -12.95 37.41
N ARG A 67 17.97 -12.76 38.74
CA ARG A 67 16.72 -12.41 39.45
C ARG A 67 16.23 -11.00 39.11
N PHE A 68 17.13 -10.05 38.90
CA PHE A 68 16.83 -8.67 38.53
C PHE A 68 16.21 -8.55 37.14
N MET A 69 16.61 -9.38 36.17
CA MET A 69 16.05 -9.36 34.79
C MET A 69 14.53 -9.44 34.76
N ALA A 70 13.91 -10.19 35.67
CA ALA A 70 12.46 -10.35 35.75
C ALA A 70 11.75 -9.30 36.63
N THR A 71 12.35 -8.12 36.82
CA THR A 71 11.79 -7.04 37.66
C THR A 71 11.39 -5.82 36.85
N MET A 72 10.49 -4.99 37.39
CA MET A 72 10.07 -3.74 36.76
C MET A 72 11.24 -2.77 36.57
N GLN A 73 12.24 -2.85 37.44
CA GLN A 73 13.45 -2.03 37.45
C GLN A 73 14.34 -2.31 36.23
N ALA A 74 14.32 -3.54 35.71
CA ALA A 74 14.95 -3.90 34.44
C ALA A 74 14.06 -3.52 33.24
N ALA A 75 12.74 -3.73 33.36
CA ALA A 75 11.80 -3.54 32.26
C ALA A 75 11.56 -2.07 31.88
N ILE A 76 11.35 -1.18 32.86
CA ILE A 76 10.96 0.22 32.61
C ILE A 76 12.01 0.96 31.74
N PRO A 77 13.33 0.91 32.05
CA PRO A 77 14.33 1.57 31.20
C PRO A 77 14.40 0.98 29.78
N ALA A 78 14.24 -0.34 29.64
CA ALA A 78 14.26 -1.01 28.34
C ALA A 78 13.08 -0.58 27.46
N ILE A 79 11.87 -0.54 28.04
CA ILE A 79 10.65 -0.07 27.35
C ILE A 79 10.79 1.41 26.97
N ALA A 80 11.30 2.25 27.88
CA ALA A 80 11.50 3.67 27.61
C ALA A 80 12.48 3.90 26.44
N ALA A 81 13.61 3.20 26.43
CA ALA A 81 14.57 3.29 25.34
C ALA A 81 14.01 2.75 24.02
N ALA A 82 13.32 1.61 24.03
CA ALA A 82 12.67 1.06 22.85
C ALA A 82 11.62 2.04 22.28
N ALA A 83 10.84 2.69 23.14
CA ALA A 83 9.85 3.70 22.73
C ALA A 83 10.52 4.93 22.11
N VAL A 84 11.60 5.44 22.71
CA VAL A 84 12.37 6.57 22.15
C VAL A 84 12.95 6.21 20.78
N LEU A 85 13.58 5.05 20.65
CA LEU A 85 14.14 4.61 19.37
C LEU A 85 13.06 4.38 18.30
N THR A 86 11.91 3.83 18.69
CA THR A 86 10.75 3.68 17.80
C THR A 86 10.18 5.03 17.37
N LEU A 87 10.16 6.02 18.26
CA LEU A 87 9.78 7.39 17.91
C LEU A 87 10.76 7.98 16.88
N VAL A 88 12.07 7.81 17.10
CA VAL A 88 13.10 8.25 16.14
C VAL A 88 12.88 7.57 14.77
N MET A 89 12.59 6.26 14.75
CA MET A 89 12.24 5.55 13.52
C MET A 89 11.04 6.16 12.80
N GLY A 90 10.00 6.56 13.55
CA GLY A 90 8.77 7.14 13.00
C GLY A 90 8.89 8.57 12.47
N ILE A 91 9.81 9.37 13.03
CA ILE A 91 10.06 10.76 12.58
C ILE A 91 11.15 10.86 11.51
N THR A 92 11.92 9.80 11.29
CA THR A 92 12.99 9.76 10.29
C THR A 92 12.51 9.02 9.04
N LYS A 93 12.88 9.54 7.87
CA LYS A 93 12.55 8.89 6.60
C LYS A 93 13.35 7.61 6.46
N GLN A 94 12.69 6.47 6.69
CA GLN A 94 13.31 5.15 6.53
C GLN A 94 13.56 4.85 5.04
N VAL A 95 14.69 4.22 4.76
CA VAL A 95 15.15 3.86 3.42
C VAL A 95 14.63 2.46 3.07
N ALA A 96 14.37 2.22 1.78
CA ALA A 96 13.94 0.92 1.28
C ALA A 96 15.03 -0.14 1.53
N GLU A 97 14.63 -1.40 1.71
CA GLU A 97 15.52 -2.52 2.03
C GLU A 97 16.71 -2.65 1.06
N SER A 98 16.49 -2.40 -0.23
CA SER A 98 17.51 -2.52 -1.28
C SER A 98 18.50 -1.37 -1.38
N ARG A 99 18.42 -0.39 -0.49
CA ARG A 99 19.31 0.77 -0.48
C ARG A 99 20.09 0.83 0.83
N ASP A 100 21.31 1.32 0.70
CA ASP A 100 22.16 1.60 1.85
C ASP A 100 21.64 2.78 2.68
N PRO A 101 21.98 2.85 3.98
CA PRO A 101 21.70 4.02 4.80
C PRO A 101 22.25 5.29 4.15
N VAL A 102 21.45 6.36 4.15
CA VAL A 102 21.86 7.66 3.58
C VAL A 102 22.66 8.48 4.61
N ASP A 103 22.42 8.22 5.89
CA ASP A 103 23.13 8.89 6.99
C ASP A 103 24.30 8.05 7.50
N PRO A 104 25.37 8.69 8.00
CA PRO A 104 26.57 7.98 8.46
C PRO A 104 26.38 7.19 9.76
N ILE A 105 25.28 7.42 10.49
CA ILE A 105 25.03 6.79 11.80
C ILE A 105 24.18 5.52 11.65
N GLY A 106 23.31 5.45 10.63
CA GLY A 106 22.43 4.32 10.35
C GLY A 106 20.97 4.51 10.79
N ILE A 107 20.56 5.73 11.16
CA ILE A 107 19.21 6.02 11.69
C ILE A 107 18.14 5.89 10.58
N THR A 108 18.53 6.12 9.32
CA THR A 108 17.67 5.93 8.14
C THR A 108 17.38 4.46 7.81
N LYS A 109 18.06 3.51 8.47
CA LYS A 109 17.80 2.06 8.40
C LYS A 109 17.72 1.45 9.80
N MET A 110 16.78 1.96 10.62
CA MET A 110 16.72 1.70 12.06
C MET A 110 16.62 0.21 12.42
N LEU A 111 15.93 -0.60 11.62
CA LEU A 111 15.80 -2.05 11.87
C LEU A 111 17.12 -2.81 11.77
N ASN A 112 18.13 -2.23 11.10
CA ASN A 112 19.47 -2.78 10.96
C ASN A 112 20.46 -2.11 11.93
N PHE A 113 20.02 -1.13 12.72
CA PHE A 113 20.85 -0.32 13.60
C PHE A 113 21.10 -1.03 14.94
N TRP A 114 22.38 -1.30 15.26
CA TRP A 114 22.75 -2.12 16.43
C TRP A 114 22.19 -1.65 17.78
N PRO A 115 22.16 -0.36 18.13
CA PRO A 115 21.51 0.10 19.37
C PRO A 115 20.04 -0.29 19.46
N PHE A 116 19.30 -0.22 18.34
CA PHE A 116 17.91 -0.67 18.27
C PHE A 116 17.81 -2.17 18.52
N ILE A 117 18.64 -2.95 17.83
CA ILE A 117 18.67 -4.42 17.93
C ILE A 117 18.98 -4.87 19.36
N LEU A 118 20.03 -4.32 19.99
CA LEU A 118 20.45 -4.72 21.34
C LEU A 118 19.39 -4.39 22.41
N VAL A 119 18.78 -3.21 22.34
CA VAL A 119 17.69 -2.85 23.25
C VAL A 119 16.48 -3.76 23.05
N TYR A 120 16.15 -4.10 21.80
CA TYR A 120 15.05 -4.99 21.48
C TYR A 120 15.30 -6.43 21.93
N VAL A 121 16.51 -6.97 21.74
CA VAL A 121 16.94 -8.27 22.26
C VAL A 121 16.86 -8.30 23.79
N TRP A 122 17.33 -7.24 24.46
CA TRP A 122 17.25 -7.13 25.91
C TRP A 122 15.80 -7.10 26.42
N MET A 123 14.94 -6.30 25.79
CA MET A 123 13.52 -6.25 26.11
C MET A 123 12.85 -7.62 25.90
N THR A 124 13.16 -8.28 24.79
CA THR A 124 12.65 -9.63 24.48
C THR A 124 13.12 -10.66 25.49
N ALA A 125 14.37 -10.55 25.98
CA ALA A 125 14.88 -11.41 27.03
C ALA A 125 14.16 -11.19 28.38
N ILE A 126 13.88 -9.94 28.75
CA ILE A 126 13.08 -9.62 29.95
C ILE A 126 11.68 -10.23 29.84
N VAL A 127 11.01 -10.07 28.70
CA VAL A 127 9.69 -10.67 28.45
C VAL A 127 9.77 -12.20 28.51
N GLY A 128 10.81 -12.81 27.95
CA GLY A 128 11.06 -14.25 28.02
C GLY A 128 11.22 -14.76 29.46
N GLU A 129 12.04 -14.10 30.27
CA GLU A 129 12.22 -14.45 31.70
C GLU A 129 10.91 -14.34 32.50
N VAL A 130 10.18 -13.25 32.31
CA VAL A 130 8.86 -13.06 32.96
C VAL A 130 7.88 -14.15 32.51
N THR A 131 7.93 -14.55 31.24
CA THR A 131 7.10 -15.63 30.68
C THR A 131 7.45 -16.96 31.32
N LEU A 132 8.73 -17.34 31.39
CA LEU A 132 9.18 -18.58 32.03
C LEU A 132 8.76 -18.65 33.51
N ILE A 133 8.83 -17.53 34.23
CA ILE A 133 8.38 -17.46 35.63
C ILE A 133 6.88 -17.71 35.76
N GLN A 134 6.08 -17.12 34.88
CA GLN A 134 4.62 -17.30 34.88
C GLN A 134 4.22 -18.73 34.49
N ILE A 135 4.95 -19.36 33.57
CA ILE A 135 4.77 -20.78 33.21
C ILE A 135 5.14 -21.67 34.42
N ALA A 136 6.29 -21.44 35.06
CA ALA A 136 6.75 -22.26 36.17
C ALA A 136 5.86 -22.16 37.43
N HIS A 137 5.21 -21.01 37.65
CA HIS A 137 4.27 -20.79 38.76
C HIS A 137 2.85 -20.59 38.22
N PHE A 138 2.44 -21.47 37.30
CA PHE A 138 1.16 -21.39 36.61
C PHE A 138 -0.01 -21.35 37.59
N SER A 139 -0.97 -20.47 37.29
CA SER A 139 -2.26 -20.40 37.98
C SER A 139 -3.32 -19.91 37.02
N TRP A 140 -4.49 -20.55 37.02
CA TRP A 140 -5.64 -20.14 36.22
C TRP A 140 -6.05 -18.68 36.40
N ARG A 141 -5.83 -18.11 37.59
CA ARG A 141 -6.10 -16.68 37.86
C ARG A 141 -5.16 -15.73 37.11
N ARG A 142 -3.98 -16.21 36.70
CA ARG A 142 -2.95 -15.46 35.95
C ARG A 142 -2.94 -15.83 34.47
N LEU A 143 -3.90 -16.62 33.99
CA LEU A 143 -3.99 -17.00 32.59
C LEU A 143 -3.96 -15.78 31.65
N PRO A 144 -4.71 -14.68 31.89
CA PRO A 144 -4.69 -13.52 31.00
C PRO A 144 -3.33 -12.81 30.91
N THR A 145 -2.59 -12.74 32.02
CA THR A 145 -1.25 -12.14 32.02
C THR A 145 -0.26 -13.05 31.31
N LEU A 146 -0.36 -14.36 31.53
CA LEU A 146 0.50 -15.35 30.88
C LEU A 146 0.30 -15.36 29.36
N THR A 147 -0.95 -15.42 28.88
CA THR A 147 -1.24 -15.41 27.44
C THR A 147 -0.73 -14.14 26.78
N SER A 148 -0.84 -12.99 27.45
CA SER A 148 -0.28 -11.73 26.94
C SER A 148 1.25 -11.80 26.79
N HIS A 149 1.97 -12.33 27.79
CA HIS A 149 3.43 -12.38 27.75
C HIS A 149 3.95 -13.43 26.77
N VAL A 150 3.30 -14.60 26.69
CA VAL A 150 3.59 -15.61 25.65
C VAL A 150 3.33 -15.04 24.26
N GLY A 151 2.18 -14.38 24.07
CA GLY A 151 1.84 -13.74 22.81
C GLY A 151 2.86 -12.68 22.40
N LEU A 152 3.25 -11.80 23.35
CA LEU A 152 4.29 -10.81 23.11
C LEU A 152 5.62 -11.45 22.73
N PHE A 153 6.06 -12.46 23.48
CA PHE A 153 7.31 -13.16 23.21
C PHE A 153 7.33 -13.77 21.80
N LEU A 154 6.24 -14.43 21.39
CA LEU A 154 6.09 -14.98 20.04
C LEU A 154 6.14 -13.90 18.97
N VAL A 155 5.40 -12.79 19.14
CA VAL A 155 5.43 -11.69 18.17
C VAL A 155 6.83 -11.11 18.04
N LEU A 156 7.51 -10.78 19.15
CA LEU A 156 8.83 -10.16 19.11
C LEU A 156 9.88 -11.08 18.48
N THR A 157 9.89 -12.37 18.85
CA THR A 157 10.91 -13.31 18.33
C THR A 157 10.64 -13.75 16.90
N CYS A 158 9.41 -14.18 16.60
CA CYS A 158 9.05 -14.72 15.29
C CYS A 158 8.96 -13.63 14.21
N SER A 159 8.54 -12.40 14.54
CA SER A 159 8.51 -11.32 13.54
C SER A 159 9.93 -10.88 13.17
N THR A 160 10.84 -10.81 14.15
CA THR A 160 12.23 -10.41 13.90
C THR A 160 12.98 -11.49 13.13
N LEU A 161 13.00 -12.73 13.62
CA LEU A 161 13.75 -13.80 12.96
C LEU A 161 13.08 -14.31 11.67
N GLY A 162 11.75 -14.24 11.61
CA GLY A 162 10.99 -14.62 10.41
C GLY A 162 11.10 -13.62 9.27
N SER A 163 11.44 -12.36 9.56
CA SER A 163 11.65 -11.35 8.52
C SER A 163 12.74 -11.74 7.50
N ALA A 164 13.74 -12.51 7.93
CA ALA A 164 14.80 -13.01 7.06
C ALA A 164 14.36 -14.09 6.06
N ASP A 165 13.23 -14.76 6.34
CA ASP A 165 12.63 -15.78 5.44
C ASP A 165 11.51 -15.21 4.57
N MET A 166 11.11 -13.95 4.80
CA MET A 166 10.07 -13.32 3.99
C MET A 166 10.62 -13.02 2.61
N LEU A 167 10.04 -13.67 1.58
CA LEU A 167 10.37 -13.39 0.20
C LEU A 167 9.26 -12.55 -0.44
N ARG A 168 9.66 -11.39 -0.96
CA ARG A 168 8.78 -10.46 -1.70
C ARG A 168 9.37 -10.20 -3.08
N VAL A 169 8.62 -10.57 -4.10
CA VAL A 169 9.05 -10.41 -5.50
C VAL A 169 7.96 -9.78 -6.34
N LYS A 170 8.36 -9.06 -7.39
CA LYS A 170 7.48 -8.48 -8.39
C LYS A 170 7.48 -9.35 -9.64
N MET A 171 6.31 -9.76 -10.09
CA MET A 171 6.11 -10.52 -11.31
C MET A 171 5.45 -9.62 -12.36
N TYR A 172 6.03 -9.56 -13.55
CA TYR A 172 5.57 -8.73 -14.66
C TYR A 172 4.85 -9.64 -15.66
N CYS A 173 3.52 -9.70 -15.58
CA CYS A 173 2.71 -10.58 -16.42
C CYS A 173 2.20 -9.82 -17.64
N GLU A 174 2.69 -10.18 -18.82
CA GLU A 174 2.15 -9.74 -20.09
C GLU A 174 0.90 -10.53 -20.48
N GLU A 175 -0.02 -9.88 -21.19
CA GLU A 175 -1.26 -10.49 -21.65
C GLU A 175 -1.00 -11.73 -22.53
N GLY A 176 -1.63 -12.85 -22.17
CA GLY A 176 -1.54 -14.13 -22.87
C GLY A 176 -0.23 -14.91 -22.68
N GLN A 177 0.69 -14.45 -21.83
CA GLN A 177 1.95 -15.15 -21.55
C GLN A 177 2.02 -15.59 -20.08
N PRO A 178 2.22 -16.89 -19.80
CA PRO A 178 2.55 -17.34 -18.44
C PRO A 178 3.90 -16.79 -17.98
N GLU A 179 3.94 -16.20 -16.79
CA GLU A 179 5.16 -15.75 -16.13
C GLU A 179 5.33 -16.45 -14.78
N TRP A 180 6.56 -16.86 -14.45
CA TRP A 180 6.90 -17.52 -13.17
C TRP A 180 8.18 -16.95 -12.54
N ARG A 181 8.76 -15.92 -13.17
CA ARG A 181 9.95 -15.23 -12.67
C ARG A 181 9.51 -14.00 -11.88
N GLY A 182 9.93 -13.96 -10.61
CA GLY A 182 9.78 -12.79 -9.74
C GLY A 182 11.09 -12.04 -9.59
N LEU A 183 11.05 -10.72 -9.55
CA LEU A 183 12.19 -9.85 -9.26
C LEU A 183 12.12 -9.36 -7.82
N ASP A 184 13.16 -9.59 -7.01
CA ASP A 184 13.23 -9.04 -5.66
C ASP A 184 13.59 -7.54 -5.66
N ALA A 185 13.76 -6.95 -4.46
CA ALA A 185 14.11 -5.55 -4.30
C ALA A 185 15.48 -5.16 -4.89
N PHE A 186 16.36 -6.14 -5.11
CA PHE A 186 17.70 -6.00 -5.69
C PHE A 186 17.73 -6.39 -7.18
N SER A 187 16.56 -6.66 -7.79
CA SER A 187 16.41 -7.13 -9.17
C SER A 187 16.99 -8.52 -9.44
N ASN A 188 17.21 -9.35 -8.42
CA ASN A 188 17.55 -10.74 -8.64
C ASN A 188 16.30 -11.52 -9.09
N VAL A 189 16.50 -12.46 -10.01
CA VAL A 189 15.44 -13.30 -10.55
C VAL A 189 15.25 -14.52 -9.65
N HIS A 190 14.01 -14.71 -9.18
CA HIS A 190 13.57 -15.89 -8.43
C HIS A 190 12.57 -16.68 -9.26
N HIS A 191 12.82 -17.97 -9.45
CA HIS A 191 11.87 -18.88 -10.09
C HIS A 191 10.86 -19.37 -9.05
N LEU A 192 9.59 -19.01 -9.24
CA LEU A 192 8.53 -19.32 -8.30
C LEU A 192 7.85 -20.66 -8.64
N PRO A 193 7.30 -21.37 -7.65
CA PRO A 193 6.50 -22.58 -7.88
C PRO A 193 5.06 -22.29 -8.37
N VAL A 194 4.76 -21.01 -8.62
CA VAL A 194 3.48 -20.49 -9.12
C VAL A 194 3.77 -19.65 -10.36
N ALA A 195 3.03 -19.91 -11.44
CA ALA A 195 3.02 -19.10 -12.64
C ALA A 195 1.68 -18.37 -12.78
N ILE A 196 1.70 -17.18 -13.34
CA ILE A 196 0.51 -16.35 -13.56
C ILE A 196 0.51 -15.94 -15.03
N GLN A 197 -0.58 -16.22 -15.73
CA GLN A 197 -0.88 -15.67 -17.05
C GLN A 197 -1.92 -14.58 -16.89
N LEU A 198 -1.63 -13.39 -17.44
CA LEU A 198 -2.61 -12.32 -17.49
C LEU A 198 -3.56 -12.57 -18.67
N GLU A 199 -4.85 -12.74 -18.40
CA GLU A 199 -5.87 -12.79 -19.45
C GLU A 199 -6.31 -11.38 -19.83
N LYS A 200 -6.58 -10.54 -18.82
CA LYS A 200 -7.02 -9.17 -19.07
C LYS A 200 -6.87 -8.29 -17.85
N PHE A 201 -6.29 -7.11 -18.01
CA PHE A 201 -6.38 -6.04 -17.02
C PHE A 201 -7.61 -5.17 -17.27
N THR A 202 -8.27 -4.75 -16.19
CA THR A 202 -9.48 -3.93 -16.25
C THR A 202 -9.47 -2.83 -15.20
N ILE A 203 -10.04 -1.69 -15.57
CA ILE A 203 -10.34 -0.58 -14.66
C ILE A 203 -11.82 -0.29 -14.75
N ASP A 204 -12.54 -0.43 -13.64
CA ASP A 204 -13.87 0.17 -13.52
C ASP A 204 -13.70 1.65 -13.25
N GLU A 205 -14.36 2.49 -14.04
CA GLU A 205 -14.26 3.95 -13.92
C GLU A 205 -15.62 4.55 -13.52
N TYR A 206 -15.59 5.62 -12.72
CA TYR A 206 -16.78 6.44 -12.48
C TYR A 206 -17.32 7.05 -13.78
N PRO A 207 -18.61 7.41 -13.85
CA PRO A 207 -19.18 8.07 -15.02
C PRO A 207 -18.37 9.33 -15.38
N PRO A 208 -18.21 9.65 -16.68
CA PRO A 208 -17.51 10.85 -17.10
C PRO A 208 -18.21 12.10 -16.56
N LYS A 209 -17.42 13.11 -16.20
CA LYS A 209 -17.96 14.40 -15.73
C LYS A 209 -17.69 15.50 -16.74
N LEU A 210 -18.57 16.49 -16.83
CA LEU A 210 -18.35 17.72 -17.59
C LEU A 210 -18.15 18.89 -16.65
N MET A 211 -17.21 19.78 -16.99
CA MET A 211 -16.95 21.01 -16.23
C MET A 211 -16.57 22.17 -17.14
N LEU A 212 -16.78 23.39 -16.66
CA LEU A 212 -16.32 24.61 -17.32
C LEU A 212 -14.95 25.02 -16.77
N ILE A 213 -14.06 25.42 -17.67
CA ILE A 213 -12.76 26.03 -17.34
C ILE A 213 -12.66 27.44 -17.92
N ASP A 214 -11.88 28.28 -17.26
CA ASP A 214 -11.49 29.59 -17.80
C ASP A 214 -10.37 29.46 -18.87
N ASP A 215 -9.97 30.58 -19.46
CA ASP A 215 -8.91 30.63 -20.47
C ASP A 215 -7.53 30.19 -19.91
N MET A 216 -7.33 30.23 -18.59
CA MET A 216 -6.12 29.74 -17.92
C MET A 216 -6.19 28.24 -17.59
N GLY A 217 -7.30 27.57 -17.91
CA GLY A 217 -7.50 26.15 -17.66
C GLY A 217 -7.96 25.81 -16.23
N LEU A 218 -8.36 26.81 -15.44
CA LEU A 218 -8.84 26.58 -14.08
C LEU A 218 -10.34 26.27 -14.07
N PRO A 219 -10.79 25.29 -13.26
CA PRO A 219 -12.19 24.93 -13.18
C PRO A 219 -13.04 26.04 -12.54
N LEU A 220 -14.30 26.15 -12.99
CA LEU A 220 -15.24 27.19 -12.58
C LEU A 220 -16.43 26.59 -11.80
N PRO A 221 -16.90 27.23 -10.72
CA PRO A 221 -16.23 28.30 -9.94
C PRO A 221 -14.91 27.82 -9.30
N LYS A 222 -13.95 28.74 -9.12
CA LYS A 222 -12.58 28.40 -8.67
C LYS A 222 -12.52 27.69 -7.32
N GLU A 223 -13.36 28.07 -6.36
CA GLU A 223 -13.36 27.47 -5.01
C GLU A 223 -14.10 26.13 -4.95
N LYS A 224 -15.19 25.99 -5.71
CA LYS A 224 -16.02 24.79 -5.72
C LYS A 224 -16.50 24.50 -7.14
N PRO A 225 -15.69 23.79 -7.94
CA PRO A 225 -16.03 23.45 -9.32
C PRO A 225 -17.38 22.76 -9.43
N GLU A 226 -18.26 23.27 -10.29
CA GLU A 226 -19.50 22.58 -10.65
C GLU A 226 -19.22 21.53 -11.73
N ASN A 227 -19.77 20.34 -11.54
CA ASN A 227 -19.62 19.22 -12.46
C ASN A 227 -20.99 18.59 -12.77
N ILE A 228 -21.19 18.17 -14.02
CA ILE A 228 -22.31 17.28 -14.40
C ILE A 228 -21.75 15.87 -14.59
N PHE A 229 -22.22 14.92 -13.81
CA PHE A 229 -21.96 13.51 -14.06
C PHE A 229 -22.83 13.01 -15.21
N LEU A 230 -22.19 12.52 -16.26
CA LEU A 230 -22.84 11.93 -17.40
C LEU A 230 -23.12 10.45 -17.09
N ASP A 231 -24.16 10.20 -16.32
CA ASP A 231 -24.74 8.85 -16.25
C ASP A 231 -25.51 8.52 -17.52
N LYS A 232 -25.74 7.23 -17.80
CA LYS A 232 -26.47 6.78 -19.01
C LYS A 232 -27.88 7.40 -19.15
N LYS A 233 -28.46 7.89 -18.05
CA LYS A 233 -29.80 8.51 -18.00
C LYS A 233 -29.78 10.04 -18.15
N VAL A 234 -28.62 10.68 -18.01
CA VAL A 234 -28.51 12.14 -18.04
C VAL A 234 -28.45 12.63 -19.49
N LYS A 235 -29.50 13.32 -19.93
CA LYS A 235 -29.60 13.91 -21.28
C LYS A 235 -29.34 15.41 -21.32
N SER A 236 -29.49 16.10 -20.19
CA SER A 236 -29.20 17.52 -20.07
C SER A 236 -28.86 17.89 -18.64
N GLY A 237 -28.19 19.03 -18.47
CA GLY A 237 -27.88 19.62 -17.18
C GLY A 237 -27.45 21.07 -17.31
N TYR A 238 -27.22 21.73 -16.18
CA TYR A 238 -26.77 23.11 -16.12
C TYR A 238 -25.40 23.18 -15.44
N LEU A 239 -24.49 23.96 -16.03
CA LEU A 239 -23.25 24.41 -15.39
C LEU A 239 -23.29 25.94 -15.40
N LEU A 240 -23.40 26.57 -14.23
CA LEU A 240 -23.56 28.03 -14.13
C LEU A 240 -24.75 28.56 -14.95
N ASP A 241 -24.48 29.39 -15.96
CA ASP A 241 -25.42 29.99 -16.92
C ASP A 241 -25.52 29.20 -18.25
N CYS A 242 -24.87 28.05 -18.33
CA CYS A 242 -24.82 27.20 -19.52
C CYS A 242 -25.77 26.01 -19.38
N LYS A 243 -26.73 25.86 -20.31
CA LYS A 243 -27.49 24.63 -20.47
C LYS A 243 -26.74 23.70 -21.41
N ILE A 244 -26.48 22.48 -20.96
CA ILE A 244 -25.77 21.44 -21.73
C ILE A 244 -26.76 20.34 -22.06
N GLU A 245 -26.87 20.00 -23.33
CA GLU A 245 -27.69 18.90 -23.84
C GLU A 245 -26.77 17.86 -24.50
N VAL A 246 -26.84 16.62 -24.04
CA VAL A 246 -26.07 15.50 -24.59
C VAL A 246 -26.83 14.93 -25.76
N LEU A 247 -26.33 15.17 -26.97
CA LEU A 247 -26.94 14.70 -28.21
C LEU A 247 -26.53 13.27 -28.54
N LYS A 248 -25.25 12.92 -28.30
CA LYS A 248 -24.71 11.58 -28.53
C LYS A 248 -23.59 11.27 -27.54
N ARG A 249 -23.51 10.03 -27.07
CA ARG A 249 -22.44 9.53 -26.20
C ARG A 249 -21.94 8.20 -26.73
N ILE A 250 -20.62 8.03 -26.72
CA ILE A 250 -19.94 6.79 -27.09
C ILE A 250 -18.88 6.52 -26.01
N ASP A 251 -19.02 5.43 -25.26
CA ASP A 251 -18.12 5.14 -24.12
C ASP A 251 -16.73 4.67 -24.58
N ASN A 252 -16.68 3.82 -25.61
CA ASN A 252 -15.45 3.38 -26.28
C ASN A 252 -15.43 3.98 -27.68
N ALA A 253 -14.91 5.21 -27.79
CA ALA A 253 -14.89 5.97 -29.01
C ALA A 253 -13.46 6.13 -29.53
N MET A 254 -13.33 6.19 -30.85
CA MET A 254 -12.10 6.52 -31.55
C MET A 254 -12.41 7.56 -32.64
N PRO A 255 -11.50 8.51 -32.94
CA PRO A 255 -11.66 9.39 -34.09
C PRO A 255 -11.87 8.57 -35.37
N ALA A 256 -12.86 8.93 -36.19
CA ALA A 256 -13.21 8.18 -37.39
C ALA A 256 -12.01 8.06 -38.36
N MET A 257 -11.21 9.12 -38.46
CA MET A 257 -9.96 9.12 -39.24
C MET A 257 -8.94 8.13 -38.68
N LEU A 258 -8.78 8.06 -37.36
CA LEU A 258 -7.83 7.14 -36.73
C LEU A 258 -8.24 5.69 -36.95
N SER A 259 -9.53 5.37 -36.81
CA SER A 259 -10.04 4.02 -37.06
C SER A 259 -9.74 3.52 -38.47
N LYS A 260 -9.84 4.38 -39.50
CA LYS A 260 -9.47 4.06 -40.89
C LYS A 260 -7.97 3.77 -41.07
N MET A 261 -7.12 4.30 -40.19
CA MET A 261 -5.66 4.14 -40.25
C MET A 261 -5.15 2.97 -39.38
N VAL A 262 -5.72 2.76 -38.19
CA VAL A 262 -5.30 1.71 -37.24
C VAL A 262 -5.36 0.32 -37.89
N GLY A 263 -6.41 0.02 -38.66
CA GLY A 263 -6.52 -1.26 -39.38
C GLY A 263 -5.51 -1.47 -40.51
N LYS A 264 -4.70 -0.46 -40.86
CA LYS A 264 -3.72 -0.50 -41.95
C LYS A 264 -2.26 -0.32 -41.50
N MET A 265 -2.02 -0.11 -40.20
CA MET A 265 -0.67 0.14 -39.67
C MET A 265 -0.08 -1.09 -38.95
N PRO A 266 1.22 -1.39 -39.16
CA PRO A 266 1.92 -2.41 -38.37
C PRO A 266 2.00 -2.01 -36.89
N GLY A 267 1.80 -2.97 -35.97
CA GLY A 267 1.69 -2.70 -34.53
C GLY A 267 2.86 -1.92 -33.91
N GLY A 268 4.09 -2.10 -34.40
CA GLY A 268 5.28 -1.39 -33.91
C GLY A 268 5.38 0.09 -34.33
N MET A 269 4.59 0.55 -35.31
CA MET A 269 4.56 1.96 -35.71
C MET A 269 3.59 2.78 -34.85
N MET A 270 2.56 2.14 -34.29
CA MET A 270 1.49 2.81 -33.54
C MET A 270 2.00 3.47 -32.25
N SER A 271 3.00 2.88 -31.60
CA SER A 271 3.62 3.38 -30.36
C SER A 271 4.44 4.66 -30.54
N ASN A 272 4.90 4.95 -31.76
CA ASN A 272 5.77 6.08 -32.08
C ASN A 272 5.02 7.29 -32.63
N ILE A 273 3.69 7.20 -32.82
CA ILE A 273 2.93 8.33 -33.37
C ILE A 273 2.57 9.30 -32.25
N ARG A 274 3.28 10.44 -32.20
CA ARG A 274 2.83 11.61 -31.45
C ARG A 274 1.66 12.26 -32.20
N MET A 275 0.44 11.94 -31.77
CA MET A 275 -0.81 12.40 -32.39
C MET A 275 -1.26 13.82 -31.96
N ASP A 276 -0.46 14.50 -31.13
CA ASP A 276 -0.67 15.91 -30.74
C ASP A 276 -0.82 16.84 -31.96
N SER A 277 -0.15 16.50 -33.07
CA SER A 277 -0.11 17.29 -34.30
C SER A 277 -1.14 16.87 -35.36
N LEU A 278 -1.69 15.65 -35.29
CA LEU A 278 -2.56 15.08 -36.34
C LEU A 278 -4.03 14.94 -35.93
N GLY A 279 -4.32 14.72 -34.64
CA GLY A 279 -5.65 14.33 -34.16
C GLY A 279 -6.66 15.48 -34.02
N GLN A 280 -6.24 16.65 -33.53
CA GLN A 280 -7.18 17.76 -33.32
C GLN A 280 -7.45 18.60 -34.57
N ALA A 281 -6.44 18.84 -35.41
CA ALA A 281 -6.57 19.77 -36.54
C ALA A 281 -7.49 19.27 -37.66
N ARG A 282 -7.80 17.96 -37.71
CA ARG A 282 -8.55 17.34 -38.83
C ARG A 282 -9.71 16.42 -38.45
N ASN A 283 -10.11 16.31 -37.17
CA ASN A 283 -11.26 15.47 -36.80
C ASN A 283 -12.61 16.13 -37.17
N LYS A 284 -12.85 16.33 -38.48
CA LYS A 284 -14.13 16.80 -39.04
C LYS A 284 -15.19 15.70 -39.07
N GLU A 285 -14.78 14.43 -39.08
CA GLU A 285 -15.66 13.26 -39.18
C GLU A 285 -16.20 12.78 -37.81
N GLY A 286 -15.67 13.30 -36.70
CA GLY A 286 -16.14 12.99 -35.34
C GLY A 286 -15.63 11.65 -34.81
N TYR A 287 -16.40 11.06 -33.89
CA TYR A 287 -16.03 9.82 -33.19
C TYR A 287 -16.99 8.68 -33.53
N ILE A 288 -16.43 7.47 -33.61
CA ILE A 288 -17.18 6.23 -33.87
C ILE A 288 -16.93 5.20 -32.76
N PRO A 289 -17.89 4.29 -32.50
CA PRO A 289 -17.69 3.20 -31.54
C PRO A 289 -16.62 2.23 -32.04
N SER A 290 -15.74 1.80 -31.14
CA SER A 290 -14.72 0.79 -31.40
C SER A 290 -14.27 0.16 -30.08
N ASP A 291 -14.03 -1.15 -30.07
CA ASP A 291 -13.48 -1.85 -28.91
C ASP A 291 -11.95 -2.03 -28.99
N ALA A 292 -11.31 -1.35 -29.94
CA ALA A 292 -9.86 -1.38 -30.07
C ALA A 292 -9.18 -0.76 -28.82
N PRO A 293 -7.98 -1.23 -28.47
CA PRO A 293 -7.16 -0.60 -27.44
C PRO A 293 -7.00 0.90 -27.68
N GLY A 294 -7.02 1.68 -26.60
CA GLY A 294 -6.86 3.13 -26.66
C GLY A 294 -8.13 3.90 -27.03
N THR A 295 -9.29 3.28 -27.10
CA THR A 295 -10.58 4.00 -27.19
C THR A 295 -10.94 4.67 -25.85
N ALA A 296 -11.62 5.82 -25.93
CA ALA A 296 -12.02 6.62 -24.78
C ALA A 296 -13.42 7.22 -24.95
N CYS A 297 -14.00 7.76 -23.88
CA CYS A 297 -15.33 8.35 -23.95
C CYS A 297 -15.33 9.57 -24.86
N ALA A 298 -16.31 9.66 -25.76
CA ALA A 298 -16.59 10.84 -26.56
C ALA A 298 -18.07 11.22 -26.49
N VAL A 299 -18.34 12.51 -26.33
CA VAL A 299 -19.68 13.04 -26.14
C VAL A 299 -19.90 14.21 -27.11
N TYR A 300 -20.97 14.16 -27.88
CA TYR A 300 -21.44 15.25 -28.71
C TYR A 300 -22.49 16.05 -27.93
N VAL A 301 -22.19 17.32 -27.68
CA VAL A 301 -23.02 18.18 -26.85
C VAL A 301 -23.49 19.42 -27.60
N LYS A 302 -24.63 19.96 -27.17
CA LYS A 302 -25.12 21.29 -27.50
C LYS A 302 -25.08 22.13 -26.23
N VAL A 303 -24.42 23.28 -26.29
CA VAL A 303 -24.28 24.21 -25.17
C VAL A 303 -24.99 25.50 -25.54
N THR A 304 -25.91 25.94 -24.68
CA THR A 304 -26.57 27.25 -24.79
C THR A 304 -26.11 28.12 -23.63
N THR A 305 -25.41 29.22 -23.92
CA THR A 305 -24.92 30.20 -22.94
C THR A 305 -25.98 31.29 -22.67
N GLY A 306 -25.87 31.98 -21.53
CA GLY A 306 -26.80 33.06 -21.18
C GLY A 306 -28.19 32.59 -20.76
N VAL A 307 -28.31 31.36 -20.25
CA VAL A 307 -29.56 30.82 -19.73
C VAL A 307 -29.72 31.29 -18.28
N LYS A 308 -30.83 31.98 -17.97
CA LYS A 308 -31.15 32.35 -16.58
C LYS A 308 -31.41 31.08 -15.78
N THR A 309 -30.56 30.79 -14.80
CA THR A 309 -30.78 29.71 -13.84
C THR A 309 -31.28 30.29 -12.52
N ASN A 310 -32.19 29.58 -11.84
CA ASN A 310 -32.76 30.00 -10.55
C ASN A 310 -31.72 30.12 -9.41
N LYS A 311 -30.44 29.82 -9.67
CA LYS A 311 -29.34 29.90 -8.71
C LYS A 311 -28.48 31.16 -8.84
N SER A 312 -28.66 31.99 -9.87
CA SER A 312 -27.94 33.25 -10.03
C SER A 312 -28.87 34.46 -9.81
N ASN A 313 -29.08 34.85 -8.56
CA ASN A 313 -29.58 36.20 -8.24
C ASN A 313 -28.44 37.22 -8.43
N ILE A 314 -27.99 37.39 -9.67
CA ILE A 314 -27.14 38.52 -10.05
C ILE A 314 -28.07 39.51 -10.75
N SER A 315 -28.59 40.44 -9.95
CA SER A 315 -29.32 41.62 -10.35
C SER A 315 -28.42 42.48 -11.23
N GLY A 316 -28.65 42.50 -12.55
CA GLY A 316 -28.01 43.50 -13.43
C GLY A 316 -27.39 43.04 -14.76
N LEU A 317 -27.72 41.86 -15.31
CA LEU A 317 -27.32 41.56 -16.70
C LEU A 317 -28.40 41.94 -17.73
N ASN A 318 -28.08 42.98 -18.50
CA ASN A 318 -28.65 43.29 -19.81
C ASN A 318 -28.81 42.02 -20.66
N LYS A 319 -29.82 41.98 -21.54
CA LYS A 319 -30.14 40.87 -22.47
C LYS A 319 -28.86 40.22 -23.03
N VAL A 320 -28.36 39.18 -22.38
CA VAL A 320 -27.25 38.38 -22.89
C VAL A 320 -27.83 37.60 -24.07
N GLN A 321 -27.32 37.87 -25.27
CA GLN A 321 -27.73 37.16 -26.47
C GLN A 321 -27.39 35.68 -26.28
N GLN A 322 -28.41 34.82 -26.27
CA GLN A 322 -28.20 33.38 -26.14
C GLN A 322 -27.44 32.89 -27.36
N GLN A 323 -26.32 32.22 -27.12
CA GLN A 323 -25.51 31.63 -28.17
C GLN A 323 -25.48 30.13 -27.99
N THR A 324 -25.61 29.41 -29.10
CA THR A 324 -25.62 27.96 -29.10
C THR A 324 -24.46 27.44 -29.91
N ILE A 325 -23.67 26.57 -29.29
CA ILE A 325 -22.52 25.92 -29.91
C ILE A 325 -22.67 24.41 -29.73
N THR A 326 -22.33 23.65 -30.76
CA THR A 326 -22.32 22.19 -30.74
C THR A 326 -20.92 21.67 -31.05
N GLY A 327 -20.50 20.61 -30.38
CA GLY A 327 -19.22 20.00 -30.67
C GLY A 327 -18.97 18.71 -29.88
N TRP A 328 -17.90 18.03 -30.27
CA TRP A 328 -17.41 16.84 -29.58
C TRP A 328 -16.50 17.19 -28.42
N LEU A 329 -16.60 16.39 -27.36
CA LEU A 329 -15.76 16.40 -26.17
C LEU A 329 -15.18 15.01 -25.95
N THR A 330 -13.89 14.91 -25.65
CA THR A 330 -13.26 13.67 -25.21
C THR A 330 -12.19 13.94 -24.16
N CYS A 331 -12.02 13.00 -23.22
CA CYS A 331 -10.87 12.99 -22.32
C CYS A 331 -9.57 12.56 -23.02
N GLY A 332 -9.67 11.99 -24.23
CA GLY A 332 -8.52 11.45 -24.95
C GLY A 332 -8.05 10.11 -24.37
N SER A 333 -6.97 9.61 -24.94
CA SER A 333 -6.24 8.42 -24.50
C SER A 333 -4.76 8.54 -24.91
N TYR A 334 -3.98 7.48 -24.71
CA TYR A 334 -2.62 7.40 -25.24
C TYR A 334 -2.54 7.43 -26.78
N LEU A 335 -3.65 7.17 -27.49
CA LEU A 335 -3.70 7.19 -28.96
C LEU A 335 -4.13 8.55 -29.55
N PHE A 336 -4.91 9.35 -28.83
CA PHE A 336 -5.40 10.63 -29.33
C PHE A 336 -5.59 11.65 -28.21
N PRO A 337 -5.34 12.94 -28.47
CA PRO A 337 -5.39 13.96 -27.44
C PRO A 337 -6.80 14.22 -26.94
N TYR A 338 -6.90 14.80 -25.74
CA TYR A 338 -8.13 15.38 -25.19
C TYR A 338 -8.74 16.40 -26.16
N GLN A 339 -10.07 16.56 -26.18
CA GLN A 339 -10.76 17.59 -26.98
C GLN A 339 -11.76 18.37 -26.12
N SER A 340 -11.62 19.70 -26.12
CA SER A 340 -12.54 20.64 -25.47
C SER A 340 -13.42 21.40 -26.46
N LEU A 341 -14.53 21.93 -25.97
CA LEU A 341 -15.39 22.83 -26.72
C LEU A 341 -15.22 24.27 -26.21
N LYS A 342 -14.65 25.14 -27.04
CA LYS A 342 -14.54 26.56 -26.75
C LYS A 342 -15.90 27.25 -26.94
N LEU A 343 -16.34 27.96 -25.91
CA LEU A 343 -17.55 28.76 -25.92
C LEU A 343 -17.27 30.16 -26.46
N ALA A 344 -18.31 30.87 -26.89
CA ALA A 344 -18.17 32.18 -27.51
C ALA A 344 -17.68 33.28 -26.55
N ASP A 345 -17.84 33.07 -25.24
CA ASP A 345 -17.38 33.96 -24.18
C ASP A 345 -15.94 33.68 -23.71
N GLY A 346 -15.22 32.78 -24.38
CA GLY A 346 -13.84 32.39 -24.06
C GLY A 346 -13.73 31.14 -23.19
N ARG A 347 -14.74 30.83 -22.35
CA ARG A 347 -14.74 29.64 -21.49
C ARG A 347 -14.67 28.37 -22.32
N ARG A 348 -14.22 27.26 -21.72
CA ARG A 348 -14.22 25.95 -22.38
C ARG A 348 -14.99 24.93 -21.58
N LEU A 349 -15.80 24.13 -22.25
CA LEU A 349 -16.39 22.93 -21.70
C LEU A 349 -15.41 21.78 -21.92
N VAL A 350 -15.10 21.04 -20.86
CA VAL A 350 -14.14 19.93 -20.89
C VAL A 350 -14.70 18.69 -20.23
N MET A 351 -14.13 17.54 -20.62
CA MET A 351 -14.35 16.24 -19.99
C MET A 351 -12.99 15.73 -19.50
N PRO A 352 -12.67 15.81 -18.19
CA PRO A 352 -11.44 15.27 -17.64
C PRO A 352 -11.41 13.73 -17.74
N ASN A 353 -10.23 13.17 -17.47
CA ASN A 353 -10.06 11.73 -17.29
C ASN A 353 -11.00 11.21 -16.18
N ARG A 354 -11.49 10.00 -16.40
CA ARG A 354 -12.40 9.34 -15.46
C ARG A 354 -11.61 8.84 -14.27
N GLU A 355 -12.22 8.96 -13.10
CA GLU A 355 -11.61 8.46 -11.86
C GLU A 355 -11.79 6.93 -11.79
N PRO A 356 -10.73 6.18 -11.47
CA PRO A 356 -10.81 4.74 -11.29
C PRO A 356 -11.55 4.40 -9.99
N ARG A 357 -12.38 3.38 -10.05
CA ARG A 357 -13.16 2.83 -8.93
C ARG A 357 -12.63 1.47 -8.49
N ARG A 358 -12.14 0.66 -9.43
CA ARG A 358 -11.63 -0.69 -9.19
C ARG A 358 -10.55 -0.99 -10.22
N PHE A 359 -9.48 -1.63 -9.79
CA PHE A 359 -8.45 -2.18 -10.66
C PHE A 359 -8.43 -3.69 -10.44
N ALA A 360 -8.51 -4.45 -11.52
CA ALA A 360 -8.58 -5.90 -11.45
C ALA A 360 -7.87 -6.56 -12.63
N SER A 361 -7.21 -7.67 -12.35
CA SER A 361 -6.58 -8.54 -13.35
C SER A 361 -7.29 -9.88 -13.36
N ILE A 362 -7.85 -10.26 -14.50
CA ILE A 362 -8.29 -11.63 -14.76
C ILE A 362 -7.05 -12.43 -15.12
N VAL A 363 -6.82 -13.54 -14.41
CA VAL A 363 -5.60 -14.33 -14.53
C VAL A 363 -5.90 -15.82 -14.48
N ASP A 364 -5.04 -16.59 -15.14
CA ASP A 364 -4.91 -18.02 -14.92
C ASP A 364 -3.66 -18.29 -14.08
N ILE A 365 -3.83 -18.99 -12.96
CA ILE A 365 -2.76 -19.30 -12.02
C ILE A 365 -2.45 -20.79 -12.12
N TYR A 366 -1.19 -21.11 -12.40
CA TYR A 366 -0.66 -22.46 -12.49
C TYR A 366 0.28 -22.75 -11.33
N THR A 367 0.21 -23.93 -10.74
CA THR A 367 1.18 -24.35 -9.70
C THR A 367 1.95 -25.59 -10.10
N GLN A 368 3.15 -25.78 -9.54
CA GLN A 368 3.93 -27.00 -9.74
C GLN A 368 3.18 -28.28 -9.32
N ALA A 369 2.19 -28.17 -8.43
CA ALA A 369 1.31 -29.27 -8.05
C ALA A 369 0.25 -29.61 -9.12
N GLY A 370 0.25 -28.93 -10.27
CA GLY A 370 -0.66 -29.17 -11.40
C GLY A 370 -2.03 -28.49 -11.27
N LYS A 371 -2.20 -27.54 -10.34
CA LYS A 371 -3.44 -26.75 -10.25
C LYS A 371 -3.48 -25.72 -11.36
N ASN A 372 -4.65 -25.51 -11.96
CA ASN A 372 -4.95 -24.40 -12.86
C ASN A 372 -6.21 -23.70 -12.35
N ILE A 373 -6.09 -22.42 -12.00
CA ILE A 373 -7.17 -21.65 -11.39
C ILE A 373 -7.37 -20.35 -12.16
N HIS A 374 -8.53 -20.23 -12.81
CA HIS A 374 -9.01 -18.98 -13.37
C HIS A 374 -9.61 -18.11 -12.27
N THR A 375 -9.09 -16.90 -12.08
CA THR A 375 -9.56 -16.00 -11.01
C THR A 375 -9.36 -14.52 -11.35
N GLU A 376 -9.91 -13.65 -10.52
CA GLU A 376 -9.76 -12.21 -10.61
C GLU A 376 -9.03 -11.69 -9.38
N ILE A 377 -7.89 -11.02 -9.60
CA ILE A 377 -7.10 -10.38 -8.54
C ILE A 377 -7.39 -8.88 -8.57
N GLU A 378 -7.97 -8.38 -7.48
CA GLU A 378 -8.27 -6.96 -7.31
C GLU A 378 -7.28 -6.27 -6.37
N VAL A 379 -7.11 -4.97 -6.54
CA VAL A 379 -6.39 -4.15 -5.55
C VAL A 379 -7.06 -4.29 -4.17
N ASN A 380 -6.24 -4.46 -3.13
CA ASN A 380 -6.63 -4.73 -1.73
C ASN A 380 -7.36 -6.07 -1.48
N LYS A 381 -7.47 -6.96 -2.46
CA LYS A 381 -7.99 -8.33 -2.28
C LYS A 381 -6.97 -9.36 -2.79
N PRO A 382 -5.94 -9.68 -2.00
CA PRO A 382 -4.92 -10.62 -2.43
C PRO A 382 -5.47 -12.03 -2.63
N PHE A 383 -4.96 -12.72 -3.65
CA PHE A 383 -5.23 -14.14 -3.84
C PHE A 383 -4.18 -14.97 -3.11
N THR A 384 -4.59 -16.05 -2.43
CA THR A 384 -3.67 -16.91 -1.66
C THR A 384 -3.64 -18.32 -2.25
N ILE A 385 -2.44 -18.84 -2.54
CA ILE A 385 -2.24 -20.19 -3.09
C ILE A 385 -0.90 -20.77 -2.65
N ASP A 386 -0.91 -22.02 -2.19
CA ASP A 386 0.29 -22.80 -1.83
C ASP A 386 1.34 -22.02 -0.98
N GLY A 387 0.87 -21.22 -0.01
CA GLY A 387 1.71 -20.41 0.89
C GLY A 387 2.14 -19.04 0.35
N TRP A 388 1.67 -18.66 -0.84
CA TRP A 388 1.93 -17.38 -1.48
C TRP A 388 0.70 -16.48 -1.45
N LYS A 389 0.90 -15.19 -1.22
CA LYS A 389 -0.10 -14.14 -1.41
C LYS A 389 0.27 -13.30 -2.62
N ILE A 390 -0.68 -13.11 -3.52
CA ILE A 390 -0.51 -12.40 -4.78
C ILE A 390 -1.36 -11.12 -4.70
N TYR A 391 -0.68 -9.97 -4.78
CA TYR A 391 -1.29 -8.65 -4.74
C TYR A 391 -1.19 -7.99 -6.11
N GLN A 392 -2.28 -7.40 -6.59
CA GLN A 392 -2.21 -6.47 -7.72
C GLN A 392 -1.43 -5.22 -7.28
N LEU A 393 -0.23 -5.01 -7.84
CA LEU A 393 0.64 -3.90 -7.47
C LEU A 393 0.52 -2.72 -8.44
N SER A 394 0.64 -2.98 -9.74
CA SER A 394 0.69 -1.92 -10.76
C SER A 394 0.34 -2.48 -12.14
N TYR A 395 0.39 -1.62 -13.16
CA TYR A 395 0.04 -1.90 -14.55
C TYR A 395 0.74 -0.86 -15.46
N ASN A 396 0.56 -0.95 -16.77
CA ASN A 396 1.01 0.08 -17.68
C ASN A 396 0.11 1.33 -17.59
N GLU A 397 0.49 2.29 -16.75
CA GLU A 397 -0.26 3.53 -16.51
C GLU A 397 -0.47 4.37 -17.77
N GLN A 398 0.43 4.30 -18.75
CA GLN A 398 0.27 5.03 -20.02
C GLN A 398 -0.94 4.51 -20.80
N MET A 399 -1.17 3.19 -20.79
CA MET A 399 -2.29 2.56 -21.50
C MET A 399 -3.60 2.59 -20.71
N GLY A 400 -3.55 2.84 -19.39
CA GLY A 400 -4.73 2.94 -18.54
C GLY A 400 -5.52 1.62 -18.52
N LYS A 401 -6.84 1.69 -18.76
CA LYS A 401 -7.73 0.51 -18.83
C LYS A 401 -7.39 -0.48 -19.96
N TRP A 402 -6.46 -0.12 -20.85
CA TRP A 402 -6.00 -0.94 -21.97
C TRP A 402 -4.62 -1.56 -21.71
N SER A 403 -4.16 -1.58 -20.46
CA SER A 403 -2.89 -2.20 -20.11
C SER A 403 -2.84 -3.66 -20.57
N ASN A 404 -1.77 -4.00 -21.29
CA ASN A 404 -1.40 -5.37 -21.65
C ASN A 404 -0.43 -5.98 -20.62
N LEU A 405 -0.21 -5.29 -19.50
CA LEU A 405 0.72 -5.67 -18.44
C LEU A 405 0.05 -5.50 -17.08
N SER A 406 0.20 -6.50 -16.22
CA SER A 406 -0.09 -6.41 -14.79
C SER A 406 1.15 -6.76 -14.01
N ILE A 407 1.47 -5.95 -13.02
CA ILE A 407 2.57 -6.18 -12.09
C ILE A 407 1.96 -6.70 -10.80
N PHE A 408 2.33 -7.91 -10.41
CA PHE A 408 1.91 -8.53 -9.16
C PHE A 408 3.03 -8.49 -8.14
N GLU A 409 2.72 -8.14 -6.88
CA GLU A 409 3.61 -8.37 -5.74
C GLU A 409 3.25 -9.72 -5.13
N ILE A 410 4.22 -10.64 -5.13
CA ILE A 410 4.07 -12.00 -4.65
C ILE A 410 4.89 -12.13 -3.38
N VAL A 411 4.22 -12.52 -2.29
CA VAL A 411 4.81 -12.56 -0.94
C VAL A 411 4.60 -13.92 -0.32
N THR A 412 5.65 -14.49 0.26
CA THR A 412 5.55 -15.61 1.20
C THR A 412 6.29 -15.28 2.48
N ASP A 413 5.72 -15.71 3.60
CA ASP A 413 6.27 -15.56 4.94
C ASP A 413 5.89 -16.83 5.75
N PRO A 414 6.83 -17.77 5.93
CA PRO A 414 6.59 -19.01 6.67
C PRO A 414 6.26 -18.79 8.16
N TRP A 415 6.66 -17.65 8.74
CA TRP A 415 6.51 -17.35 10.17
C TRP A 415 5.23 -16.59 10.49
N MET A 416 4.58 -15.99 9.48
CA MET A 416 3.34 -15.24 9.61
C MET A 416 2.25 -15.97 10.43
N PRO A 417 2.01 -17.30 10.28
CA PRO A 417 1.03 -18.01 11.10
C PRO A 417 1.35 -17.95 12.60
N VAL A 418 2.62 -18.12 12.99
CA VAL A 418 3.07 -18.07 14.39
C VAL A 418 2.94 -16.67 14.95
N VAL A 419 3.28 -15.65 14.15
CA VAL A 419 3.08 -14.24 14.52
C VAL A 419 1.60 -13.95 14.79
N TYR A 420 0.69 -14.44 13.93
CA TYR A 420 -0.75 -14.29 14.17
C TYR A 420 -1.23 -14.99 15.43
N VAL A 421 -0.75 -16.20 15.74
CA VAL A 421 -1.01 -16.86 17.03
C VAL A 421 -0.58 -15.95 18.18
N GLY A 422 0.61 -15.35 18.10
CA GLY A 422 1.10 -14.39 19.10
C GLY A 422 0.20 -13.16 19.27
N ILE A 423 -0.26 -12.56 18.17
CA ILE A 423 -1.17 -11.40 18.17
C ILE A 423 -2.53 -11.78 18.79
N PHE A 424 -3.09 -12.93 18.45
CA PHE A 424 -4.34 -13.40 19.06
C PHE A 424 -4.18 -13.67 20.55
N LEU A 425 -3.08 -14.27 20.99
CA LEU A 425 -2.78 -14.48 22.42
C LEU A 425 -2.68 -13.16 23.18
N LEU A 426 -2.04 -12.15 22.58
CA LEU A 426 -2.00 -10.78 23.11
C LEU A 426 -3.39 -10.19 23.28
N LEU A 427 -4.24 -10.30 22.25
CA LEU A 427 -5.61 -9.78 22.28
C LEU A 427 -6.45 -10.49 23.35
N PHE A 428 -6.42 -11.82 23.39
CA PHE A 428 -7.14 -12.59 24.41
C PHE A 428 -6.65 -12.29 25.83
N GLY A 429 -5.34 -12.15 26.00
CA GLY A 429 -4.75 -11.76 27.27
C GLY A 429 -5.18 -10.36 27.72
N ALA A 430 -5.18 -9.38 26.81
CA ALA A 430 -5.64 -8.02 27.09
C ALA A 430 -7.13 -7.98 27.48
N VAL A 431 -8.00 -8.65 26.71
CA VAL A 431 -9.44 -8.78 27.02
C VAL A 431 -9.64 -9.47 28.37
N GLY A 432 -8.93 -10.56 28.63
CA GLY A 432 -9.01 -11.29 29.90
C GLY A 432 -8.57 -10.44 31.10
N MET A 433 -7.51 -9.65 30.97
CA MET A 433 -7.07 -8.72 32.03
C MET A 433 -8.12 -7.64 32.30
N PHE A 434 -8.76 -7.09 31.26
CA PHE A 434 -9.82 -6.09 31.40
C PHE A 434 -11.04 -6.65 32.16
N LEU A 435 -11.51 -7.83 31.78
CA LEU A 435 -12.67 -8.48 32.41
C LEU A 435 -12.40 -8.87 33.87
N THR A 436 -11.20 -9.37 34.17
CA THR A 436 -10.82 -9.76 35.55
C THR A 436 -10.55 -8.55 36.46
N ALA A 437 -10.06 -7.43 35.91
CA ALA A 437 -9.92 -6.18 36.64
C ALA A 437 -11.29 -5.60 37.04
N SER A 438 -12.30 -5.73 36.18
CA SER A 438 -13.67 -5.25 36.46
C SER A 438 -14.35 -6.04 37.58
N ARG A 439 -14.23 -7.39 37.58
CA ARG A 439 -14.80 -8.24 38.65
C ARG A 439 -14.23 -7.96 40.04
N LYS A 440 -12.97 -7.51 40.14
CA LYS A 440 -12.35 -7.13 41.42
C LYS A 440 -12.94 -5.85 42.03
N LYS A 441 -13.57 -4.99 41.22
CA LYS A 441 -14.28 -3.79 41.70
C LYS A 441 -15.69 -4.11 42.20
N GLU A 442 -16.41 -5.00 41.53
CA GLU A 442 -17.77 -5.39 41.94
C GLU A 442 -17.81 -6.16 43.27
N VAL A 443 -16.79 -6.96 43.58
CA VAL A 443 -16.72 -7.70 44.87
C VAL A 443 -16.31 -6.80 46.05
N LYS A 444 -15.97 -5.53 45.80
CA LYS A 444 -15.56 -4.56 46.83
C LYS A 444 -16.59 -3.45 47.07
N LEU A 445 -17.73 -3.48 46.36
CA LEU A 445 -18.92 -2.66 46.60
C LEU A 445 -19.96 -3.54 47.31
#